data_AF-A0A7S3ET80-F1
#
_entry.id   AF-A0A7S3ET80-F1
#
_cell.length_a   1.000
_cell.length_b   1.000
_cell.length_c   1.000
_cell.angle_alpha   90.00
_cell.angle_beta   90.00
_cell.angle_gamma   90.00
#
_symmetry.space_group_name_H-M   'P 1'
#
loop_
_entity.id
_entity.type
_entity.pdbx_description
1 polymer ?
#
loop_
_entity_poly.entity_id
_entity_poly.type
_entity_poly.pdbx_seq_one_letter_code
_entity_poly.pdbx_strand_id
1 'polypeptide(L)'
;LEAVSQAVAAGNPNFEVKIVPVGLVFTHREKFRSDLCMRYCEPITVSAASMQDDSFAAAKQVTDQLSQAMEQVTINAPIWEITRMGITATRLHQPVDSKLTLGQYLTLLRGWVEVLKKDYESNPAAEVASLKAALKAYQDLL
;
A
#
# COMPACT_ATOMS: atom_id res chain seq x y z
N LEU A 1 1.96 15.56 -16.78
CA LEU A 1 3.09 15.48 -17.74
C LEU A 1 3.04 16.58 -18.79
N GLU A 2 1.84 16.97 -19.24
CA GLU A 2 1.66 18.12 -20.15
C GLU A 2 2.30 19.43 -19.63
N ALA A 3 2.26 19.69 -18.31
CA ALA A 3 2.96 20.83 -17.71
C ALA A 3 4.48 20.78 -17.92
N VAL A 4 5.08 19.59 -17.92
CA VAL A 4 6.52 19.40 -18.18
C VAL A 4 6.82 19.63 -19.67
N SER A 5 6.01 19.08 -20.57
CA SER A 5 6.19 19.32 -22.02
C SER A 5 5.96 20.78 -22.42
N GLN A 6 4.99 21.46 -21.80
CA GLN A 6 4.76 22.89 -22.01
C GLN A 6 5.93 23.74 -21.48
N ALA A 7 6.53 23.39 -20.34
CA ALA A 7 7.70 24.08 -19.81
C ALA A 7 8.96 23.88 -20.68
N VAL A 8 9.12 22.69 -21.28
CA VAL A 8 10.16 22.42 -22.28
C VAL A 8 9.94 23.28 -23.52
N ALA A 9 8.71 23.34 -24.04
CA ALA A 9 8.36 24.19 -25.18
C ALA A 9 8.55 25.69 -24.90
N ALA A 10 8.38 26.11 -23.64
CA ALA A 10 8.64 27.46 -23.16
C ALA A 10 10.14 27.76 -22.92
N GLY A 11 11.05 26.82 -23.23
CA GLY A 11 12.49 27.02 -23.14
C GLY A 11 13.10 26.82 -21.75
N ASN A 12 12.41 26.12 -20.84
CA ASN A 12 12.96 25.74 -19.54
C ASN A 12 13.30 24.23 -19.50
N PRO A 13 14.51 23.83 -19.94
CA PRO A 13 14.91 22.43 -20.01
C PRO A 13 15.17 21.81 -18.63
N ASN A 14 15.30 22.62 -17.57
CA ASN A 14 15.56 22.16 -16.20
C ASN A 14 14.28 22.12 -15.35
N PHE A 15 13.11 22.21 -15.97
CA PHE A 15 11.86 22.18 -15.24
C PHE A 15 11.58 20.79 -14.67
N GLU A 16 11.20 20.75 -13.39
CA GLU A 16 10.91 19.52 -12.65
C GLU A 16 9.57 19.63 -11.92
N VAL A 17 8.81 18.54 -11.92
CA VAL A 17 7.56 18.39 -11.16
C VAL A 17 7.74 17.30 -10.13
N LYS A 18 7.38 17.58 -8.88
CA LYS A 18 7.37 16.60 -7.80
C LYS A 18 5.95 16.11 -7.57
N ILE A 19 5.75 14.81 -7.72
CA ILE A 19 4.48 14.13 -7.47
C ILE A 19 4.63 13.39 -6.14
N VAL A 20 3.78 13.70 -5.16
CA VAL A 20 3.79 13.02 -3.85
C VAL A 20 2.67 11.99 -3.81
N PRO A 21 2.97 10.68 -3.82
CA PRO A 21 1.95 9.65 -3.63
C PRO A 21 1.37 9.72 -2.23
N VAL A 22 0.04 9.58 -2.11
CA VAL A 22 -0.67 9.61 -0.84
C VAL A 22 -1.60 8.40 -0.73
N GLY A 23 -1.29 7.52 0.23
CA GLY A 23 -2.11 6.37 0.57
C GLY A 23 -3.20 6.72 1.58
N LEU A 24 -4.43 6.28 1.29
CA LEU A 24 -5.60 6.48 2.14
C LEU A 24 -6.18 5.13 2.55
N VAL A 25 -6.27 4.87 3.85
CA VAL A 25 -6.81 3.61 4.39
C VAL A 25 -7.91 3.89 5.42
N PHE A 26 -9.13 3.49 5.08
CA PHE A 26 -10.29 3.53 5.97
C PHE A 26 -10.37 2.27 6.82
N THR A 27 -10.61 2.42 8.12
CA THR A 27 -10.72 1.30 9.07
C THR A 27 -12.04 0.54 8.96
N HIS A 28 -13.14 1.26 8.69
CA HIS A 28 -14.50 0.75 8.63
C HIS A 28 -15.13 1.13 7.29
N ARG A 29 -15.00 0.24 6.29
CA ARG A 29 -15.55 0.48 4.93
C ARG A 29 -17.08 0.62 4.91
N GLU A 30 -17.75 0.05 5.90
CA GLU A 30 -19.21 0.03 6.04
C GLU A 30 -19.78 1.31 6.66
N LYS A 31 -18.92 2.15 7.28
CA LYS A 31 -19.36 3.37 7.94
C LYS A 31 -19.13 4.58 7.05
N PHE A 32 -20.15 5.42 6.92
CA PHE A 32 -20.05 6.71 6.22
C PHE A 32 -19.01 7.65 6.86
N ARG A 33 -18.85 7.57 8.20
CA ARG A 33 -17.78 8.25 8.95
C ARG A 33 -16.91 7.20 9.61
N SER A 34 -15.79 6.89 8.96
CA SER A 34 -14.75 6.00 9.46
C SER A 34 -13.51 6.82 9.78
N ASP A 35 -12.72 6.33 10.72
CA ASP A 35 -11.36 6.82 10.87
C ASP A 35 -10.56 6.47 9.61
N LEU A 36 -9.76 7.45 9.17
CA LEU A 36 -8.91 7.38 7.99
C LEU A 36 -7.46 7.59 8.43
N CYS A 37 -6.57 6.74 7.94
CA CYS A 37 -5.14 6.99 8.00
C CYS A 37 -4.65 7.45 6.63
N MET A 38 -3.93 8.57 6.62
CA MET A 38 -3.25 9.11 5.45
C MET A 38 -1.76 8.93 5.61
N ARG A 39 -1.09 8.46 4.55
CA ARG A 39 0.37 8.30 4.50
C ARG A 39 0.94 8.98 3.27
N TYR A 40 1.94 9.81 3.47
CA TYR A 40 2.69 10.46 2.40
C TYR A 40 3.91 9.60 2.07
N CYS A 41 4.10 9.29 0.79
CA CYS A 41 5.28 8.60 0.29
C CYS A 41 6.38 9.60 -0.10
N GLU A 42 7.54 9.07 -0.48
CA GLU A 42 8.59 9.89 -1.05
C GLU A 42 8.15 10.51 -2.39
N PRO A 43 8.51 11.78 -2.66
CA PRO A 43 8.15 12.44 -3.91
C PRO A 43 8.85 11.79 -5.12
N ILE A 44 8.06 11.47 -6.14
CA ILE A 44 8.54 11.06 -7.47
C ILE A 44 8.84 12.34 -8.26
N THR A 45 10.09 12.53 -8.67
CA THR A 45 10.50 13.70 -9.44
C THR A 45 10.47 13.37 -10.93
N VAL A 46 9.70 14.15 -11.68
CA VAL A 46 9.60 14.05 -13.14
C VAL A 46 10.26 15.28 -13.74
N SER A 47 11.38 15.09 -14.42
CA SER A 47 12.12 16.15 -15.09
C SER A 47 11.79 16.20 -16.57
N ALA A 48 11.98 17.38 -17.17
CA ALA A 48 11.92 17.57 -18.61
C ALA A 48 12.82 16.62 -19.40
N ALA A 49 14.03 16.34 -18.90
CA ALA A 49 14.98 15.43 -19.52
C ALA A 49 14.45 13.98 -19.60
N SER A 50 13.68 13.54 -18.59
CA SER A 50 13.11 12.19 -18.58
C SER A 50 12.02 11.93 -19.63
N MET A 51 11.52 12.98 -20.30
CA MET A 51 10.41 12.91 -21.25
C MET A 51 10.81 13.15 -22.71
N GLN A 52 12.07 13.46 -23.02
CA GLN A 52 12.49 13.91 -24.34
C GLN A 52 12.48 12.82 -25.41
N ASP A 53 12.85 11.58 -25.06
CA ASP A 53 13.02 10.50 -26.05
C ASP A 53 11.72 9.74 -26.34
N ASP A 54 11.05 9.24 -25.30
CA ASP A 54 9.78 8.53 -25.41
C ASP A 54 8.84 8.93 -24.27
N SER A 55 7.97 9.89 -24.56
CA SER A 55 6.98 10.40 -23.61
C SER A 55 6.03 9.32 -23.08
N PHE A 56 5.74 8.28 -23.87
CA PHE A 56 4.85 7.19 -23.46
C PHE A 56 5.55 6.24 -22.51
N ALA A 57 6.78 5.83 -22.82
CA ALA A 57 7.57 4.99 -21.92
C ALA A 57 7.84 5.71 -20.58
N ALA A 58 8.17 7.00 -20.61
CA ALA A 58 8.36 7.81 -19.41
C ALA A 58 7.08 7.90 -18.56
N ALA A 59 5.93 8.13 -19.20
CA ALA A 59 4.64 8.14 -18.51
C ALA A 59 4.30 6.80 -17.87
N LYS A 60 4.59 5.70 -18.58
CA LYS A 60 4.40 4.34 -18.07
C LYS A 60 5.28 4.10 -16.84
N GLN A 61 6.56 4.46 -16.89
CA GLN A 61 7.48 4.32 -15.76
C GLN A 61 7.01 5.09 -14.53
N VAL A 62 6.57 6.35 -14.69
CA VAL A 62 6.03 7.15 -13.58
C VAL A 62 4.77 6.52 -13.01
N THR A 63 3.91 5.95 -13.86
CA THR A 63 2.69 5.27 -13.42
C THR A 63 3.00 3.99 -12.65
N ASP A 64 3.99 3.21 -13.11
CA ASP A 64 4.44 1.99 -12.44
C ASP A 64 5.05 2.32 -11.06
N GLN A 65 5.89 3.35 -10.97
CA GLN A 65 6.43 3.85 -9.70
C GLN A 65 5.31 4.33 -8.75
N LEU A 66 4.29 5.00 -9.28
CA LEU A 66 3.15 5.44 -8.50
C LEU A 66 2.35 4.25 -7.97
N SER A 67 2.09 3.22 -8.80
CA SER A 67 1.40 2.00 -8.39
C SER A 67 2.16 1.31 -7.25
N GLN A 68 3.47 1.11 -7.42
CA GLN A 68 4.33 0.50 -6.40
C GLN A 68 4.32 1.31 -5.09
N ALA A 69 4.43 2.64 -5.18
CA ALA A 69 4.40 3.51 -4.01
C ALA A 69 3.06 3.43 -3.27
N MET A 70 1.94 3.36 -4.01
CA MET A 70 0.60 3.21 -3.41
C MET A 70 0.44 1.85 -2.74
N GLU A 71 0.89 0.78 -3.38
CA GLU A 71 0.83 -0.59 -2.83
C GLU A 71 1.57 -0.72 -1.49
N GLN A 72 2.67 0.01 -1.30
CA GLN A 72 3.44 -0.01 -0.05
C GLN A 72 2.73 0.64 1.13
N VAL A 73 1.80 1.57 0.88
CA VAL A 73 1.14 2.36 1.94
C VAL A 73 -0.31 1.98 2.19
N THR A 74 -0.93 1.22 1.27
CA THR A 74 -2.28 0.68 1.41
C THR A 74 -2.27 -0.77 1.91
N ILE A 75 -3.45 -1.38 2.05
CA ILE A 75 -3.61 -2.79 2.44
C ILE A 75 -4.09 -3.56 1.21
N ASN A 76 -3.22 -4.41 0.65
CA ASN A 76 -3.48 -5.09 -0.61
C ASN A 76 -3.61 -6.60 -0.38
N ALA A 77 -4.80 -7.03 0.03
CA ALA A 77 -5.14 -8.45 0.14
C ALA A 77 -5.85 -8.95 -1.13
N PRO A 78 -5.47 -10.10 -1.71
CA PRO A 78 -6.10 -10.61 -2.92
C PRO A 78 -7.54 -11.11 -2.69
N ILE A 79 -7.86 -11.52 -1.45
CA ILE A 79 -9.21 -11.93 -1.04
C ILE A 79 -9.54 -11.40 0.35
N TRP A 80 -10.84 -11.24 0.62
CA TRP A 80 -11.34 -10.73 1.90
C TRP A 80 -10.96 -11.58 3.13
N GLU A 81 -10.83 -12.90 2.96
CA GLU A 81 -10.45 -13.81 4.04
C GLU A 81 -9.08 -13.45 4.62
N ILE A 82 -8.12 -13.07 3.77
CA ILE A 82 -6.78 -12.65 4.20
C ILE A 82 -6.84 -11.35 5.00
N THR A 83 -7.65 -10.38 4.57
CA THR A 83 -7.85 -9.14 5.35
C THR A 83 -8.42 -9.45 6.73
N ARG A 84 -9.42 -10.35 6.83
CA ARG A 84 -9.98 -10.78 8.12
C ARG A 84 -8.95 -11.47 8.99
N MET A 85 -8.18 -12.41 8.44
CA MET A 85 -7.10 -13.10 9.15
C MET A 85 -6.04 -12.11 9.64
N GLY A 86 -5.66 -11.14 8.81
CA GLY A 86 -4.73 -10.07 9.19
C GLY A 86 -5.26 -9.21 10.34
N ILE A 87 -6.54 -8.86 10.34
CA ILE A 87 -7.19 -8.13 11.45
C ILE A 87 -7.13 -8.96 12.75
N THR A 88 -7.46 -10.25 12.68
CA THR A 88 -7.40 -11.15 13.82
C THR A 88 -5.98 -11.27 14.36
N ALA A 89 -4.99 -11.51 13.49
CA ALA A 89 -3.58 -11.62 13.87
C ALA A 89 -3.05 -10.31 14.50
N THR A 90 -3.46 -9.16 13.97
CA THR A 90 -3.11 -7.84 14.52
C THR A 90 -3.64 -7.66 15.93
N ARG A 91 -4.90 -8.06 16.18
CA ARG A 91 -5.52 -7.99 17.52
C ARG A 91 -4.86 -8.94 18.51
N LEU A 92 -4.52 -10.15 18.08
CA LEU A 92 -3.83 -11.15 18.92
C LEU A 92 -2.39 -10.74 19.24
N HIS A 93 -1.72 -10.07 18.31
CA HIS A 93 -0.35 -9.60 18.52
C HIS A 93 -0.30 -8.37 19.43
N GLN A 94 -1.37 -7.58 19.53
CA GLN A 94 -1.39 -6.41 20.40
C GLN A 94 -1.29 -6.83 21.90
N PRO A 95 -0.25 -6.39 22.64
CA PRO A 95 -0.13 -6.64 24.07
C PRO A 95 -1.31 -6.09 24.86
N VAL A 96 -1.73 -6.82 25.91
CA VAL A 96 -2.92 -6.55 26.74
C VAL A 96 -2.94 -5.13 27.34
N ASP A 97 -1.77 -4.56 27.64
CA ASP A 97 -1.64 -3.23 28.25
C ASP A 97 -1.21 -2.11 27.28
N SER A 98 -1.11 -2.40 25.98
CA SER A 98 -0.68 -1.42 24.98
C SER A 98 -1.84 -0.95 24.12
N LYS A 99 -1.92 0.35 23.84
CA LYS A 99 -2.83 0.91 22.83
C LYS A 99 -2.02 1.30 21.61
N LEU A 100 -2.23 0.59 20.50
CA LEU A 100 -1.65 0.97 19.22
C LEU A 100 -2.36 2.22 18.70
N THR A 101 -1.58 3.18 18.20
CA THR A 101 -2.16 4.27 17.39
C THR A 101 -2.71 3.70 16.09
N LEU A 102 -3.62 4.43 15.43
CA LEU A 102 -4.17 4.00 14.14
C LEU A 102 -3.07 3.70 13.11
N GLY A 103 -2.03 4.54 13.05
CA GLY A 103 -0.89 4.33 12.17
C GLY A 103 -0.13 3.05 12.49
N GLN A 104 0.14 2.77 13.77
CA GLN A 104 0.82 1.54 14.21
C GLN A 104 -0.02 0.29 13.91
N TYR A 105 -1.32 0.34 14.21
CA TYR A 105 -2.26 -0.73 13.90
C TYR A 105 -2.26 -1.06 12.41
N LEU A 106 -2.33 -0.06 11.54
CA LEU A 106 -2.33 -0.28 10.08
C LEU A 106 -0.98 -0.76 9.55
N THR A 107 0.14 -0.32 10.13
CA THR A 107 1.47 -0.88 9.78
C THR A 107 1.50 -2.38 10.11
N LEU A 108 1.01 -2.76 11.29
CA LEU A 108 1.01 -4.15 11.73
C LEU A 108 0.07 -5.02 10.89
N LEU A 109 -1.13 -4.50 10.61
CA LEU A 109 -2.12 -5.15 9.75
C LEU A 109 -1.58 -5.38 8.34
N ARG A 110 -0.94 -4.37 7.73
CA ARG A 110 -0.31 -4.53 6.42
C ARG A 110 0.76 -5.62 6.45
N GLY A 111 1.64 -5.62 7.46
CA GLY A 111 2.65 -6.66 7.62
C GLY A 111 2.07 -8.07 7.70
N TRP A 112 0.99 -8.27 8.47
CA TRP A 112 0.28 -9.54 8.51
C TRP A 112 -0.34 -9.94 7.18
N VAL A 113 -0.96 -9.00 6.47
CA VAL A 113 -1.55 -9.24 5.14
C VAL A 113 -0.48 -9.66 4.14
N GLU A 114 0.69 -9.00 4.12
CA GLU A 114 1.81 -9.37 3.24
C GLU A 114 2.33 -10.79 3.54
N VAL A 115 2.46 -11.17 4.81
CA VAL A 115 2.87 -12.54 5.19
C VAL A 115 1.84 -13.57 4.75
N LEU A 116 0.55 -13.29 4.97
CA LEU A 116 -0.54 -14.20 4.63
C LEU A 116 -0.79 -14.29 3.11
N LYS A 117 -0.39 -13.27 2.34
CA LYS A 117 -0.51 -13.24 0.88
C LYS A 117 0.48 -14.18 0.18
N LYS A 118 1.68 -14.38 0.73
CA LYS A 118 2.77 -15.16 0.09
C LYS A 118 2.38 -16.56 -0.39
N ASP A 119 1.48 -17.24 0.31
CA ASP A 119 0.99 -18.57 -0.08
C ASP A 119 0.24 -18.58 -1.43
N TYR A 120 -0.35 -17.44 -1.82
CA TYR A 120 -1.02 -17.31 -3.12
C TYR A 120 -0.04 -17.10 -4.26
N GLU A 121 1.19 -16.64 -3.97
CA GLU A 121 2.10 -16.15 -5.00
C GLU A 121 3.13 -17.18 -5.45
N SER A 122 3.53 -18.16 -4.62
CA SER A 122 4.18 -19.43 -4.98
C SER A 122 4.78 -20.11 -3.74
N ASN A 123 4.30 -21.30 -3.39
CA ASN A 123 4.79 -22.21 -2.35
C ASN A 123 4.66 -21.71 -0.88
N PRO A 124 3.56 -22.08 -0.17
CA PRO A 124 3.39 -21.73 1.23
C PRO A 124 4.45 -22.41 2.10
N ALA A 125 5.15 -21.66 2.93
CA ALA A 125 5.93 -22.27 4.01
C ALA A 125 4.95 -23.02 4.92
N ALA A 126 5.27 -24.27 5.32
CA ALA A 126 4.39 -25.12 6.12
C ALA A 126 3.89 -24.41 7.40
N GLU A 127 4.72 -23.53 7.96
CA GLU A 127 4.39 -22.68 9.11
C GLU A 127 3.23 -21.72 8.81
N VAL A 128 3.21 -21.06 7.65
CA VAL A 128 2.15 -20.09 7.29
C VAL A 128 0.82 -20.81 7.07
N ALA A 129 0.84 -22.00 6.47
CA ALA A 129 -0.35 -22.83 6.32
C ALA A 129 -0.93 -23.24 7.68
N SER A 130 -0.07 -23.66 8.62
CA SER A 130 -0.49 -24.00 9.99
C SER A 130 -1.07 -22.80 10.75
N LEU A 131 -0.45 -21.62 10.60
CA LEU A 131 -0.92 -20.37 11.20
C LEU A 131 -2.30 -19.98 10.66
N LYS A 132 -2.52 -20.09 9.35
CA LYS A 132 -3.84 -19.83 8.74
C LYS A 132 -4.92 -20.75 9.29
N ALA A 133 -4.61 -22.05 9.42
CA ALA A 133 -5.53 -23.02 10.01
C ALA A 133 -5.88 -22.65 11.46
N ALA A 134 -4.88 -22.26 12.27
CA ALA A 134 -5.09 -21.81 13.64
C ALA A 134 -5.92 -20.52 13.72
N LEU A 135 -5.62 -19.52 12.89
CA LEU A 135 -6.38 -18.27 12.83
C LEU A 135 -7.83 -18.50 12.38
N LYS A 136 -8.06 -19.42 11.45
CA LYS A 136 -9.40 -19.80 11.01
C LYS A 136 -10.19 -20.48 12.11
N ALA A 137 -9.59 -21.48 12.76
CA ALA A 137 -10.21 -22.15 13.91
C ALA A 137 -10.55 -21.17 15.03
N TYR A 138 -9.67 -20.20 15.31
CA TYR A 138 -9.94 -19.15 16.28
C TYR A 138 -11.09 -18.23 15.86
N GLN A 139 -11.19 -17.88 14.57
CA GLN A 139 -12.29 -17.08 14.05
C GLN A 139 -13.64 -17.80 14.12
N ASP A 140 -13.67 -19.12 13.95
CA ASP A 140 -14.90 -19.92 14.01
C ASP A 140 -15.44 -20.06 15.46
N LEU A 141 -14.61 -19.76 16.46
CA LEU A 141 -14.99 -19.75 17.88
C LEU A 141 -15.60 -18.41 18.35
N LEU A 142 -15.54 -17.35 17.52
CA LEU A 142 -16.05 -16.01 17.82
C LEU A 142 -17.41 -15.75 17.16
#